data_AF-A0A829PP65-F1
#
_entry.id   AF-A0A829PP65-F1
#
_cell.length_a   1.000
_cell.length_b   1.000
_cell.length_c   1.000
_cell.angle_alpha   90.00
_cell.angle_beta   90.00
_cell.angle_gamma   90.00
#
_symmetry.space_group_name_H-M   'P 1'
#
loop_
_entity.id
_entity.type
_entity.pdbx_description
1 polymer ?
#
loop_
_entity_poly.entity_id
_entity_poly.type
_entity_poly.pdbx_seq_one_letter_code
_entity_poly.pdbx_strand_id
1 'polypeptide(L)'
;MNWTVDVPIDQLPELPPLPADLRERLDAALAKPAAQQPSWPANQAAAMRTVLESVPPITVPAEIQRLQRQLAQVARGEAFLLQGGDCAETFADNTEPHIRANIRALLQMAVVLTYGASMPVVKLARIAGQYAKPRSSDTDALGLKSYRGDMVNGFAPDATLREHDPSRLVRAYANASAAMNLVRALTGSGMASLALVHDWNREFVRTSPAGPGTRRWPARSIVV
;
A
#
# COMPACT_ATOMS: atom_id res chain seq x y z
N MET A 1 -23.29 -6.45 -11.04
CA MET A 1 -23.54 -6.75 -9.62
C MET A 1 -22.90 -5.65 -8.80
N ASN A 2 -23.69 -4.86 -8.08
CA ASN A 2 -23.14 -3.93 -7.09
C ASN A 2 -22.64 -4.75 -5.90
N TRP A 3 -21.48 -4.38 -5.37
CA TRP A 3 -20.98 -4.93 -4.11
C TRP A 3 -21.70 -4.17 -2.98
N THR A 4 -22.95 -4.49 -2.71
CA THR A 4 -23.66 -3.93 -1.56
C THR A 4 -23.18 -4.65 -0.31
N VAL A 5 -22.35 -3.97 0.46
CA VAL A 5 -22.06 -4.40 1.83
C VAL A 5 -23.23 -3.91 2.67
N ASP A 6 -24.24 -4.77 2.84
CA ASP A 6 -25.35 -4.53 3.75
C ASP A 6 -24.85 -4.73 5.19
N VAL A 7 -24.00 -3.81 5.68
CA VAL A 7 -23.61 -3.76 7.09
C VAL A 7 -24.70 -3.01 7.83
N PRO A 8 -25.46 -3.66 8.74
CA PRO A 8 -26.35 -2.96 9.64
C PRO A 8 -25.49 -2.11 10.59
N ILE A 9 -25.31 -0.83 10.24
CA ILE A 9 -24.46 0.13 10.97
C ILE A 9 -24.95 0.28 12.43
N ASP A 10 -26.25 0.16 12.63
CA ASP A 10 -26.94 0.18 13.93
C ASP A 10 -26.59 -1.02 14.84
N GLN A 11 -25.97 -2.07 14.30
CA GLN A 11 -25.56 -3.27 15.04
C GLN A 11 -24.05 -3.33 15.30
N LEU A 12 -23.28 -2.34 14.83
CA LEU A 12 -21.85 -2.30 15.08
C LEU A 12 -21.58 -1.92 16.55
N PRO A 13 -20.60 -2.55 17.21
CA PRO A 13 -20.28 -2.23 18.60
C PRO A 13 -19.77 -0.79 18.71
N GLU A 14 -20.28 -0.04 19.69
CA GLU A 14 -19.71 1.25 20.05
C GLU A 14 -18.30 1.04 20.61
N LEU A 15 -17.31 1.61 19.94
CA LEU A 15 -15.94 1.65 20.44
C LEU A 15 -15.76 2.83 21.39
N PRO A 16 -14.89 2.71 22.41
CA PRO A 16 -14.60 3.82 23.29
C PRO A 16 -14.10 5.03 22.49
N PRO A 17 -14.60 6.24 22.77
CA PRO A 17 -14.21 7.42 22.02
C PRO A 17 -12.73 7.74 22.25
N LEU A 18 -12.15 8.50 21.33
CA LEU A 18 -10.83 9.07 21.52
C LEU A 18 -10.80 9.96 22.78
N PRO A 19 -9.66 10.04 23.51
CA PRO A 19 -9.44 11.06 24.52
C PRO A 19 -9.82 12.46 24.01
N ALA A 20 -10.40 13.28 24.89
CA ALA A 20 -11.00 14.56 24.52
C ALA A 20 -10.00 15.51 23.82
N ASP A 21 -8.76 15.55 24.29
CA ASP A 21 -7.69 16.37 23.70
C ASP A 21 -7.32 15.90 22.28
N LEU A 22 -7.28 14.58 22.04
CA LEU A 22 -7.02 14.01 20.72
C LEU A 22 -8.18 14.26 19.78
N ARG A 23 -9.43 14.18 20.29
CA ARG A 23 -10.62 14.51 19.51
C ARG A 23 -10.62 15.98 19.06
N GLU A 24 -10.39 16.90 19.99
CA GLU A 24 -10.35 18.34 19.68
C GLU A 24 -9.29 18.66 18.63
N ARG A 25 -8.09 18.10 18.76
CA ARG A 25 -7.00 18.28 17.80
C ARG A 25 -7.31 17.68 16.43
N LEU A 26 -8.00 16.53 16.39
CA LEU A 26 -8.42 15.90 15.15
C LEU A 26 -9.48 16.75 14.44
N ASP A 27 -10.49 17.23 15.16
CA ASP A 27 -11.55 18.07 14.62
C ASP A 27 -10.99 19.39 14.08
N ALA A 28 -10.09 20.03 14.83
CA ALA A 28 -9.39 21.24 14.39
C ALA A 28 -8.51 21.01 13.14
N ALA A 29 -7.92 19.82 12.99
CA ALA A 29 -7.14 19.46 11.81
C ALA A 29 -8.03 19.21 10.59
N LEU A 30 -9.15 18.49 10.77
CA LEU A 30 -10.10 18.16 9.69
C LEU A 30 -10.96 19.34 9.23
N ALA A 31 -11.07 20.40 10.03
CA ALA A 31 -11.72 21.65 9.64
C ALA A 31 -10.91 22.48 8.62
N LYS A 32 -9.62 22.17 8.43
CA LYS A 32 -8.78 22.88 7.45
C LYS A 32 -9.17 22.50 6.01
N PRO A 33 -8.98 23.40 5.03
CA PRO A 33 -9.24 23.08 3.63
C PRO A 33 -8.45 21.86 3.15
N ALA A 34 -9.14 20.87 2.59
CA ALA A 34 -8.56 19.65 2.05
C ALA A 34 -8.72 19.58 0.53
N ALA A 35 -7.61 19.64 -0.21
CA ALA A 35 -7.62 19.49 -1.66
C ALA A 35 -7.86 18.03 -2.08
N GLN A 36 -8.29 17.83 -3.34
CA GLN A 36 -8.36 16.53 -4.01
C GLN A 36 -9.32 15.51 -3.36
N GLN A 37 -10.25 15.97 -2.52
CA GLN A 37 -11.23 15.10 -1.88
C GLN A 37 -12.29 14.59 -2.88
N PRO A 38 -12.81 13.38 -2.70
CA PRO A 38 -13.99 12.90 -3.41
C PRO A 38 -15.22 13.78 -3.14
N SER A 39 -16.15 13.78 -4.09
CA SER A 39 -17.34 14.64 -4.11
C SER A 39 -18.63 13.89 -3.76
N TRP A 40 -18.55 12.87 -2.90
CA TRP A 40 -19.72 12.11 -2.45
C TRP A 40 -20.50 12.83 -1.34
N PRO A 41 -21.77 12.45 -1.08
CA PRO A 41 -22.55 13.01 0.01
C PRO A 41 -21.95 12.74 1.39
N ALA A 42 -21.95 13.74 2.28
CA ALA A 42 -21.32 13.66 3.59
C ALA A 42 -21.94 12.58 4.50
N ASN A 43 -23.25 12.36 4.41
CA ASN A 43 -23.96 11.32 5.16
C ASN A 43 -23.55 9.91 4.72
N GLN A 44 -23.36 9.67 3.42
CA GLN A 44 -22.88 8.38 2.93
C GLN A 44 -21.43 8.13 3.32
N ALA A 45 -20.57 9.16 3.28
CA ALA A 45 -19.21 9.07 3.77
C ALA A 45 -19.16 8.77 5.27
N ALA A 46 -20.04 9.38 6.08
CA ALA A 46 -20.15 9.11 7.51
C ALA A 46 -20.51 7.65 7.79
N ALA A 47 -21.53 7.13 7.09
CA ALA A 47 -21.93 5.72 7.19
C ALA A 47 -20.75 4.76 6.93
N MET A 48 -19.96 5.02 5.87
CA MET A 48 -18.79 4.19 5.56
C MET A 48 -17.66 4.33 6.59
N ARG A 49 -17.45 5.52 7.15
CA ARG A 49 -16.48 5.71 8.25
C ARG A 49 -16.88 4.92 9.50
N THR A 50 -18.16 4.94 9.88
CA THR A 50 -18.66 4.16 11.03
C THR A 50 -18.40 2.67 10.86
N VAL A 51 -18.60 2.14 9.66
CA VAL A 51 -18.21 0.75 9.35
C VAL A 51 -16.71 0.56 9.61
N LEU A 52 -15.86 1.42 9.04
CA LEU A 52 -14.40 1.32 9.15
C LEU A 52 -13.83 1.60 10.54
N GLU A 53 -14.57 2.26 11.43
CA GLU A 53 -14.16 2.45 12.82
C GLU A 53 -14.17 1.12 13.58
N SER A 54 -15.09 0.20 13.24
CA SER A 54 -15.30 -1.07 13.96
C SER A 54 -14.44 -2.26 13.49
N VAL A 55 -13.81 -2.15 12.31
CA VAL A 55 -13.08 -3.27 11.70
C VAL A 55 -11.65 -3.41 12.25
N PRO A 56 -11.06 -4.62 12.21
CA PRO A 56 -9.67 -4.82 12.64
C PRO A 56 -8.68 -3.93 11.87
N PRO A 57 -7.63 -3.40 12.53
CA PRO A 57 -6.68 -2.53 11.85
C PRO A 57 -5.76 -3.34 10.91
N ILE A 58 -5.29 -2.70 9.83
CA ILE A 58 -4.35 -3.31 8.86
C ILE A 58 -2.96 -3.54 9.49
N THR A 59 -2.57 -2.66 10.40
CA THR A 59 -1.30 -2.69 11.13
C THR A 59 -1.53 -2.39 12.61
N VAL A 60 -0.61 -2.80 13.47
CA VAL A 60 -0.72 -2.56 14.92
C VAL A 60 0.36 -1.56 15.40
N PRO A 61 0.13 -0.81 16.49
CA PRO A 61 1.03 0.25 16.93
C PRO A 61 2.48 -0.20 17.15
N ALA A 62 2.70 -1.42 17.65
CA ALA A 62 4.04 -1.97 17.88
C ALA A 62 4.88 -2.06 16.59
N GLU A 63 4.24 -2.34 15.45
CA GLU A 63 4.89 -2.41 14.14
C GLU A 63 5.31 -1.02 13.65
N ILE A 64 4.44 -0.02 13.86
CA ILE A 64 4.72 1.38 13.52
C ILE A 64 5.90 1.91 14.36
N GLN A 65 5.90 1.62 15.67
CA GLN A 65 7.01 1.98 16.55
C GLN A 65 8.32 1.29 16.15
N ARG A 66 8.26 0.02 15.72
CA ARG A 66 9.41 -0.70 15.17
C ARG A 66 9.93 -0.03 13.90
N LEU A 67 9.05 0.32 12.96
CA LEU A 67 9.41 1.04 11.74
C LEU A 67 10.04 2.40 12.07
N GLN A 68 9.48 3.16 13.01
CA GLN A 68 10.03 4.44 13.44
C GLN A 68 11.48 4.32 13.93
N ARG A 69 11.79 3.30 14.74
CA ARG A 69 13.17 3.04 15.19
C ARG A 69 14.11 2.71 14.04
N GLN A 70 13.63 1.95 13.05
CA GLN A 70 14.41 1.63 11.84
C GLN A 70 14.64 2.87 10.96
N LEU A 71 13.63 3.71 10.78
CA LEU A 71 13.75 4.97 10.05
C LEU A 71 14.67 5.96 10.78
N ALA A 72 14.73 5.93 12.11
CA ALA A 72 15.70 6.71 12.87
C ALA A 72 17.16 6.31 12.57
N GLN A 73 17.43 5.02 12.31
CA GLN A 73 18.74 4.57 11.84
C GLN A 73 19.04 5.10 10.44
N VAL A 74 18.04 5.07 9.53
CA VAL A 74 18.17 5.65 8.19
C VAL A 74 18.53 7.14 8.28
N ALA A 75 17.85 7.90 9.13
CA ALA A 75 18.11 9.33 9.31
C ALA A 75 19.51 9.64 9.86
N ARG A 76 20.13 8.70 10.60
CA ARG A 76 21.51 8.81 11.09
C ARG A 76 22.57 8.29 10.11
N GLY A 77 22.17 7.81 8.93
CA GLY A 77 23.09 7.22 7.96
C GLY A 77 23.57 5.80 8.32
N GLU A 78 22.87 5.13 9.24
CA GLU A 78 23.18 3.77 9.71
C GLU A 78 22.42 2.68 8.94
N ALA A 79 21.46 3.08 8.10
CA ALA A 79 20.64 2.20 7.27
C ALA A 79 20.16 2.93 6.01
N PHE A 80 19.65 2.18 5.03
CA PHE A 80 19.09 2.71 3.79
C PHE A 80 17.59 2.40 3.68
N LEU A 81 16.79 3.31 3.13
CA LEU A 81 15.36 3.08 2.88
C LEU A 81 15.14 2.67 1.41
N LEU A 82 14.55 1.48 1.21
CA LEU A 82 13.99 1.07 -0.07
C LEU A 82 12.46 1.10 0.03
N GLN A 83 11.85 2.04 -0.70
CA GLN A 83 10.40 2.12 -0.85
C GLN A 83 10.01 1.88 -2.32
N GLY A 84 9.05 0.97 -2.56
CA GLY A 84 8.65 0.62 -3.93
C GLY A 84 7.37 -0.21 -4.00
N GLY A 85 6.75 -0.25 -5.17
CA GLY A 85 5.49 -0.93 -5.44
C GLY A 85 4.70 -0.21 -6.53
N ASP A 86 3.42 -0.53 -6.66
CA ASP A 86 2.60 0.04 -7.73
C ASP A 86 2.43 1.56 -7.59
N CYS A 87 2.23 2.22 -8.73
CA CYS A 87 1.86 3.64 -8.73
C CYS A 87 0.46 3.83 -8.11
N ALA A 88 -0.49 3.01 -8.56
CA ALA A 88 -1.83 2.88 -7.99
C ALA A 88 -2.22 1.41 -8.01
N GLU A 89 -2.57 0.85 -6.86
CA GLU A 89 -3.14 -0.48 -6.79
C GLU A 89 -4.56 -0.46 -7.38
N THR A 90 -4.99 -1.57 -7.97
CA THR A 90 -6.37 -1.78 -8.42
C THR A 90 -6.98 -2.96 -7.68
N PHE A 91 -8.29 -2.99 -7.51
CA PHE A 91 -8.99 -4.14 -6.94
C PHE A 91 -8.91 -5.36 -7.86
N ALA A 92 -8.82 -5.15 -9.17
CA ALA A 92 -8.73 -6.22 -10.16
C ALA A 92 -7.37 -6.94 -10.09
N ASP A 93 -6.29 -6.20 -9.90
CA ASP A 93 -4.93 -6.73 -9.87
C ASP A 93 -4.49 -7.13 -8.45
N ASN A 94 -5.31 -6.92 -7.43
CA ASN A 94 -5.05 -7.30 -6.03
C ASN A 94 -5.14 -8.83 -5.82
N THR A 95 -4.28 -9.56 -6.53
CA THR A 95 -4.26 -11.02 -6.62
C THR A 95 -2.97 -11.58 -6.04
N GLU A 96 -2.99 -12.85 -5.64
CA GLU A 96 -1.81 -13.51 -5.09
C GLU A 96 -0.57 -13.43 -6.01
N PRO A 97 -0.65 -13.73 -7.33
CA PRO A 97 0.52 -13.67 -8.20
C PRO A 97 1.12 -12.27 -8.29
N HIS A 98 0.27 -11.23 -8.38
CA HIS A 98 0.71 -9.84 -8.47
C HIS A 98 1.39 -9.36 -7.19
N ILE A 99 0.74 -9.59 -6.03
CA ILE A 99 1.31 -9.26 -4.72
C ILE A 99 2.64 -9.99 -4.51
N ARG A 100 2.69 -11.29 -4.83
CA ARG A 100 3.90 -12.10 -4.74
C ARG A 100 5.02 -11.54 -5.62
N ALA A 101 4.72 -11.16 -6.86
CA ALA A 101 5.68 -10.59 -7.78
C ALA A 101 6.27 -9.26 -7.25
N ASN A 102 5.41 -8.37 -6.73
CA ASN A 102 5.84 -7.11 -6.15
C ASN A 102 6.72 -7.28 -4.91
N ILE A 103 6.33 -8.18 -3.99
CA ILE A 103 7.15 -8.49 -2.81
C ILE A 103 8.49 -9.13 -3.21
N ARG A 104 8.49 -10.05 -4.18
CA ARG A 104 9.71 -10.63 -4.73
C ARG A 104 10.64 -9.56 -5.29
N ALA A 105 10.14 -8.66 -6.14
CA ALA A 105 10.92 -7.58 -6.72
C ALA A 105 11.56 -6.70 -5.64
N LEU A 106 10.78 -6.30 -4.63
CA LEU A 106 11.26 -5.49 -3.52
C LEU A 106 12.37 -6.20 -2.71
N LEU A 107 12.22 -7.50 -2.45
CA LEU A 107 13.23 -8.31 -1.76
C LEU A 107 14.52 -8.47 -2.59
N GLN A 108 14.40 -8.69 -3.91
CA GLN A 108 15.54 -8.78 -4.82
C GLN A 108 16.37 -7.49 -4.82
N MET A 109 15.70 -6.34 -4.94
CA MET A 109 16.35 -5.03 -4.87
C MET A 109 17.00 -4.79 -3.50
N ALA A 110 16.31 -5.16 -2.42
CA ALA A 110 16.81 -4.95 -1.05
C ALA A 110 18.14 -5.69 -0.82
N VAL A 111 18.29 -6.92 -1.31
CA VAL A 111 19.52 -7.71 -1.16
C VAL A 111 20.68 -7.05 -1.93
N VAL A 112 20.44 -6.60 -3.16
CA VAL A 112 21.46 -5.89 -3.95
C VAL A 112 21.88 -4.60 -3.27
N LEU A 113 20.93 -3.81 -2.78
CA LEU A 113 21.21 -2.56 -2.07
C LEU A 113 21.92 -2.79 -0.73
N THR A 114 21.57 -3.84 0.00
CA THR A 114 22.24 -4.18 1.27
C THR A 114 23.73 -4.46 1.03
N TYR A 115 24.06 -5.21 -0.03
CA TYR A 115 25.45 -5.45 -0.41
C TYR A 115 26.15 -4.16 -0.83
N GLY A 116 25.55 -3.38 -1.75
CA GLY A 116 26.15 -2.16 -2.26
C GLY A 116 26.33 -1.05 -1.20
N ALA A 117 25.40 -0.94 -0.25
CA ALA A 117 25.45 0.06 0.80
C ALA A 117 26.24 -0.40 2.05
N SER A 118 26.53 -1.70 2.18
CA SER A 118 27.17 -2.30 3.37
C SER A 118 26.46 -1.93 4.68
N MET A 119 25.14 -1.77 4.63
CA MET A 119 24.30 -1.39 5.78
C MET A 119 22.88 -1.98 5.61
N PRO A 120 22.10 -2.08 6.71
CA PRO A 120 20.74 -2.60 6.65
C PRO A 120 19.84 -1.80 5.70
N VAL A 121 18.98 -2.49 4.95
CA VAL A 121 17.93 -1.87 4.13
C VAL A 121 16.55 -2.06 4.77
N VAL A 122 15.89 -0.94 5.11
CA VAL A 122 14.48 -0.89 5.52
C VAL A 122 13.62 -1.02 4.26
N LYS A 123 12.73 -2.01 4.23
CA LYS A 123 11.88 -2.33 3.08
C LYS A 123 10.47 -1.82 3.34
N LEU A 124 9.97 -0.93 2.49
CA LEU A 124 8.64 -0.34 2.61
C LEU A 124 7.87 -0.49 1.30
N ALA A 125 6.87 -1.37 1.28
CA ALA A 125 6.08 -1.58 0.07
C ALA A 125 5.02 -0.46 -0.09
N ARG A 126 4.81 0.02 -1.30
CA ARG A 126 3.59 0.75 -1.71
C ARG A 126 2.53 -0.32 -2.01
N ILE A 127 1.81 -0.74 -0.96
CA ILE A 127 0.85 -1.85 -1.03
C ILE A 127 -0.22 -1.69 0.05
N ALA A 128 -1.34 -2.41 -0.09
CA ALA A 128 -2.42 -2.50 0.88
C ALA A 128 -3.01 -1.14 1.25
N GLY A 129 -3.19 -0.26 0.26
CA GLY A 129 -3.86 1.03 0.50
C GLY A 129 -3.63 2.12 -0.55
N GLN A 130 -2.78 1.88 -1.55
CA GLN A 130 -2.44 2.84 -2.61
C GLN A 130 -3.55 2.92 -3.69
N TYR A 131 -4.80 3.01 -3.25
CA TYR A 131 -6.00 2.97 -4.10
C TYR A 131 -6.57 4.37 -4.42
N ALA A 132 -5.87 5.45 -4.09
CA ALA A 132 -6.29 6.82 -4.39
C ALA A 132 -5.14 7.60 -5.06
N LYS A 133 -5.50 8.52 -5.96
CA LYS A 133 -4.54 9.40 -6.63
C LYS A 133 -5.10 10.81 -6.88
N PRO A 134 -4.30 11.87 -6.71
CA PRO A 134 -4.70 13.22 -7.08
C PRO A 134 -4.75 13.37 -8.61
N ARG A 135 -5.49 14.37 -9.09
CA ARG A 135 -5.61 14.69 -10.51
C ARG A 135 -5.54 16.20 -10.71
N SER A 136 -4.78 16.61 -11.73
CA SER A 136 -4.65 18.03 -12.10
C SER A 136 -5.92 18.60 -12.72
N SER A 137 -6.78 17.75 -13.29
CA SER A 137 -8.06 18.12 -13.90
C SER A 137 -9.15 17.16 -13.45
N ASP A 138 -10.33 17.68 -13.16
CA ASP A 138 -11.53 16.89 -12.82
C ASP A 138 -12.09 16.13 -14.02
N THR A 139 -11.77 16.57 -15.23
CA THR A 139 -12.18 15.93 -16.49
C THR A 139 -10.94 15.41 -17.22
N ASP A 140 -11.00 14.18 -17.74
CA ASP A 140 -9.93 13.58 -18.54
C ASP A 140 -10.06 13.88 -20.04
N ALA A 141 -9.13 13.36 -20.85
CA ALA A 141 -9.10 13.57 -22.29
C ALA A 141 -10.32 12.99 -23.04
N LEU A 142 -11.11 12.12 -22.39
CA LEU A 142 -12.33 11.54 -22.95
C LEU A 142 -13.58 12.35 -22.56
N GLY A 143 -13.42 13.49 -21.87
CA GLY A 143 -14.55 14.28 -21.37
C GLY A 143 -15.26 13.67 -20.17
N LEU A 144 -14.67 12.62 -19.56
CA LEU A 144 -15.23 11.95 -18.39
C LEU A 144 -14.61 12.50 -17.09
N LYS A 145 -15.33 12.35 -15.97
CA LYS A 145 -14.73 12.54 -14.64
C LYS A 145 -13.44 11.72 -14.54
N SER A 146 -12.36 12.37 -14.14
CA SER A 146 -11.04 11.77 -14.02
C SER A 146 -11.05 10.58 -13.07
N TYR A 147 -10.48 9.45 -13.49
CA TYR A 147 -10.20 8.33 -12.57
C TYR A 147 -9.26 8.79 -11.43
N ARG A 148 -9.69 8.61 -10.19
CA ARG A 148 -9.02 9.06 -8.94
C ARG A 148 -8.54 7.89 -8.07
N GLY A 149 -8.50 6.68 -8.64
CA GLY A 149 -8.13 5.47 -7.91
C GLY A 149 -9.36 4.68 -7.46
N ASP A 150 -9.19 3.37 -7.31
CA ASP A 150 -10.29 2.43 -7.04
C ASP A 150 -11.02 2.67 -5.70
N MET A 151 -10.41 3.39 -4.75
CA MET A 151 -11.06 3.85 -3.52
C MET A 151 -12.10 4.95 -3.78
N VAL A 152 -12.03 5.63 -4.93
CA VAL A 152 -12.89 6.77 -5.27
C VAL A 152 -13.87 6.43 -6.39
N ASN A 153 -13.37 5.94 -7.53
CA ASN A 153 -14.18 5.59 -8.71
C ASN A 153 -13.50 4.49 -9.54
N GLY A 154 -14.17 4.02 -10.60
CA GLY A 154 -13.67 2.94 -11.44
C GLY A 154 -12.76 3.41 -12.58
N PHE A 155 -11.80 2.56 -12.96
CA PHE A 155 -10.87 2.86 -14.06
C PHE A 155 -11.54 2.94 -15.44
N ALA A 156 -12.52 2.07 -15.70
CA ALA A 156 -13.18 1.94 -16.99
C ALA A 156 -13.72 3.30 -17.51
N PRO A 157 -13.64 3.57 -18.83
CA PRO A 157 -14.10 4.83 -19.43
C PRO A 157 -15.62 4.84 -19.60
N ASP A 158 -16.33 4.73 -18.49
CA ASP A 158 -17.79 4.75 -18.40
C ASP A 158 -18.23 5.82 -17.40
N ALA A 159 -19.18 6.68 -17.78
CA ALA A 159 -19.60 7.82 -16.96
C ALA A 159 -20.12 7.39 -15.57
N THR A 160 -20.89 6.30 -15.51
CA THR A 160 -21.45 5.78 -14.26
C THR A 160 -20.33 5.27 -13.34
N LEU A 161 -19.37 4.54 -13.89
CA LEU A 161 -18.23 4.03 -13.13
C LEU A 161 -17.28 5.13 -12.66
N ARG A 162 -17.30 6.32 -13.30
CA ARG A 162 -16.48 7.48 -12.88
C ARG A 162 -17.11 8.30 -11.76
N GLU A 163 -18.36 8.03 -11.38
CA GLU A 163 -18.95 8.64 -10.19
C GLU A 163 -18.19 8.27 -8.92
N HIS A 164 -18.10 9.24 -8.00
CA HIS A 164 -17.43 9.05 -6.71
C HIS A 164 -18.34 8.25 -5.78
N ASP A 165 -17.94 7.02 -5.47
CA ASP A 165 -18.75 6.07 -4.73
C ASP A 165 -18.11 5.78 -3.36
N PRO A 166 -18.73 6.23 -2.25
CA PRO A 166 -18.16 6.06 -0.92
C PRO A 166 -18.11 4.59 -0.47
N SER A 167 -18.91 3.68 -1.05
CA SER A 167 -18.84 2.25 -0.72
C SER A 167 -17.46 1.64 -1.04
N ARG A 168 -16.71 2.29 -1.94
CA ARG A 168 -15.34 1.91 -2.28
C ARG A 168 -14.35 2.11 -1.13
N LEU A 169 -14.68 2.89 -0.09
CA LEU A 169 -13.89 2.97 1.13
C LEU A 169 -13.81 1.61 1.84
N VAL A 170 -14.96 0.96 2.03
CA VAL A 170 -15.05 -0.38 2.65
C VAL A 170 -14.41 -1.43 1.75
N ARG A 171 -14.61 -1.34 0.43
CA ARG A 171 -13.96 -2.22 -0.54
C ARG A 171 -12.43 -2.07 -0.55
N ALA A 172 -11.91 -0.85 -0.43
CA ALA A 172 -10.49 -0.60 -0.32
C ALA A 172 -9.92 -1.20 0.96
N TYR A 173 -10.61 -1.06 2.09
CA TYR A 173 -10.22 -1.71 3.35
C TYR A 173 -10.15 -3.24 3.23
N ALA A 174 -11.17 -3.88 2.64
CA ALA A 174 -11.19 -5.33 2.47
C ALA A 174 -10.02 -5.82 1.62
N ASN A 175 -9.73 -5.11 0.52
CA ASN A 175 -8.60 -5.41 -0.37
C ASN A 175 -7.25 -5.18 0.33
N ALA A 176 -7.11 -4.08 1.08
CA ALA A 176 -5.91 -3.80 1.88
C ALA A 176 -5.66 -4.88 2.94
N SER A 177 -6.71 -5.32 3.64
CA SER A 177 -6.63 -6.35 4.67
C SER A 177 -6.17 -7.69 4.08
N ALA A 178 -6.78 -8.10 2.97
CA ALA A 178 -6.41 -9.33 2.27
C ALA A 178 -4.97 -9.28 1.73
N ALA A 179 -4.57 -8.15 1.12
CA ALA A 179 -3.22 -7.95 0.63
C ALA A 179 -2.20 -8.02 1.76
N MET A 180 -2.43 -7.30 2.86
CA MET A 180 -1.52 -7.28 4.01
C MET A 180 -1.42 -8.66 4.68
N ASN A 181 -2.53 -9.41 4.78
CA ASN A 181 -2.51 -10.78 5.26
C ASN A 181 -1.58 -11.67 4.41
N LEU A 182 -1.69 -11.58 3.08
CA LEU A 182 -0.81 -12.33 2.19
C LEU A 182 0.65 -11.87 2.31
N VAL A 183 0.92 -10.57 2.40
CA VAL A 183 2.28 -10.03 2.60
C VAL A 183 2.92 -10.60 3.88
N ARG A 184 2.17 -10.64 4.98
CA ARG A 184 2.61 -11.24 6.25
C ARG A 184 2.89 -12.73 6.10
N ALA A 185 2.01 -13.46 5.41
CA ALA A 185 2.20 -14.88 5.14
C ALA A 185 3.46 -15.14 4.31
N LEU A 186 3.65 -14.42 3.19
CA LEU A 186 4.81 -14.59 2.31
C LEU A 186 6.13 -14.28 3.03
N THR A 187 6.17 -13.19 3.80
CA THR A 187 7.37 -12.80 4.55
C THR A 187 7.67 -13.73 5.73
N GLY A 188 6.66 -14.40 6.30
CA GLY A 188 6.82 -15.43 7.32
C GLY A 188 7.14 -16.83 6.77
N SER A 189 6.70 -17.18 5.56
CA SER A 189 6.76 -18.54 4.99
C SER A 189 8.03 -18.88 4.21
N GLY A 190 9.12 -18.12 4.41
CA GLY A 190 10.42 -18.39 3.79
C GLY A 190 10.68 -17.74 2.43
N MET A 191 9.72 -16.97 1.85
CA MET A 191 9.99 -16.16 0.64
C MET A 191 11.06 -15.09 0.88
N ALA A 192 11.19 -14.64 2.13
CA ALA A 192 12.25 -13.75 2.58
C ALA A 192 13.60 -14.46 2.81
N SER A 193 13.73 -15.76 2.50
CA SER A 193 14.99 -16.48 2.60
C SER A 193 16.01 -15.91 1.61
N LEU A 194 17.19 -15.55 2.11
CA LEU A 194 18.27 -14.98 1.32
C LEU A 194 18.73 -15.91 0.18
N ALA A 195 18.69 -17.23 0.40
CA ALA A 195 19.08 -18.22 -0.61
C ALA A 195 18.20 -18.13 -1.87
N LEU A 196 16.88 -18.07 -1.69
CA LEU A 196 15.93 -17.93 -2.80
C LEU A 196 16.12 -16.61 -3.55
N VAL A 197 16.36 -15.52 -2.81
CA VAL A 197 16.58 -14.21 -3.41
C VAL A 197 17.87 -14.17 -4.23
N HIS A 198 18.93 -14.85 -3.79
CA HIS A 198 20.17 -14.98 -4.56
C HIS A 198 19.97 -15.73 -5.87
N ASP A 199 19.22 -16.84 -5.86
CA ASP A 199 18.96 -17.60 -7.08
C ASP A 199 18.13 -16.81 -8.09
N TRP A 200 17.16 -15.99 -7.63
CA TRP A 200 16.43 -15.09 -8.52
C TRP A 200 17.31 -14.00 -9.13
N ASN A 201 18.29 -13.48 -8.38
CA ASN A 201 19.23 -12.49 -8.91
C ASN A 201 20.19 -13.10 -9.94
N ARG A 202 20.63 -14.34 -9.73
CA ARG A 202 21.41 -15.08 -10.73
C ARG A 202 20.63 -15.28 -12.02
N GLU A 203 19.34 -15.62 -11.91
CA GLU A 203 18.47 -15.77 -13.08
C GLU A 203 18.29 -14.46 -13.84
N PHE A 204 18.14 -13.34 -13.13
CA PHE A 204 18.08 -12.02 -13.76
C PHE A 204 19.37 -11.69 -14.54
N VAL A 205 20.55 -11.94 -13.97
CA VAL A 205 21.84 -11.70 -14.66
C VAL A 205 21.99 -12.60 -15.90
N ARG A 206 21.51 -13.86 -15.82
CA ARG A 206 21.58 -14.83 -16.92
C ARG A 206 20.68 -14.46 -18.10
N THR A 207 19.52 -13.89 -17.83
CA THR A 207 18.45 -13.65 -18.83
C THR A 207 18.37 -12.20 -19.31
N SER A 208 19.03 -11.25 -18.64
CA SER A 208 19.02 -9.84 -19.03
C SER A 208 19.91 -9.57 -20.26
N PRO A 209 19.46 -8.81 -21.27
CA PRO A 209 20.28 -8.36 -22.40
C PRO A 209 21.52 -7.56 -21.98
N ALA A 210 21.47 -6.90 -20.82
CA ALA A 210 22.59 -6.17 -20.22
C ALA A 210 23.42 -7.02 -19.23
N GLY A 211 23.11 -8.31 -19.08
CA GLY A 211 23.81 -9.30 -18.26
C GLY A 211 25.35 -9.31 -18.39
N PRO A 212 25.94 -9.08 -19.59
CA PRO A 212 27.39 -8.97 -19.72
C PRO A 212 28.02 -7.82 -18.91
N GLY A 213 27.32 -6.71 -18.71
CA GLY A 213 27.81 -5.56 -17.95
C GLY A 213 27.64 -5.70 -16.43
N THR A 214 26.70 -6.53 -15.99
CA THR A 214 26.47 -6.87 -14.56
C THR A 214 27.32 -8.06 -14.09
N ARG A 215 28.04 -8.75 -14.98
CA ARG A 215 29.01 -9.81 -14.62
C ARG A 215 30.25 -9.34 -13.86
N ARG A 216 30.53 -8.02 -13.83
CA ARG A 216 31.62 -7.44 -13.02
C ARG A 216 31.31 -7.39 -11.51
N TRP A 217 30.10 -7.73 -11.10
CA TRP A 217 29.79 -7.96 -9.69
C TRP A 217 30.37 -9.32 -9.30
N PRO A 218 31.39 -9.39 -8.43
CA PRO A 218 32.00 -10.65 -8.09
C PRO A 218 30.97 -11.52 -7.38
N ALA A 219 30.58 -12.62 -8.02
CA ALA A 219 29.84 -13.73 -7.42
C ALA A 219 30.63 -14.45 -6.31
N ARG A 220 31.70 -13.83 -5.79
CA ARG A 220 32.55 -14.35 -4.74
C ARG A 220 32.24 -13.55 -3.48
N SER A 221 31.65 -14.25 -2.52
CA SER A 221 31.55 -13.84 -1.11
C SER A 221 30.46 -12.81 -0.78
N ILE A 222 29.19 -13.18 -0.98
CA ILE A 222 28.15 -12.67 -0.07
C ILE A 222 28.20 -13.58 1.16
N VAL A 223 29.03 -13.19 2.12
CA VAL A 223 28.98 -13.72 3.49
C VAL A 223 27.99 -12.84 4.24
N VAL A 224 27.08 -13.49 4.97
CA VAL A 224 26.00 -12.92 5.79
C VAL A 224 26.52 -11.89 6.79
#